data_AF-A0A8X6Q372-F1
#
_entry.id   AF-A0A8X6Q372-F1
#
_cell.length_a   1.000
_cell.length_b   1.000
_cell.length_c   1.000
_cell.angle_alpha   90.00
_cell.angle_beta   90.00
_cell.angle_gamma   90.00
#
_symmetry.space_group_name_H-M   'P 1'
#
loop_
_entity.id
_entity.type
_entity.pdbx_description
1 polymer ?
#
loop_
_entity_poly.entity_id
_entity_poly.type
_entity_poly.pdbx_seq_one_letter_code
_entity_poly.pdbx_strand_id
1 'polypeptide(L)'
;MLYDCISTLTSDNTLHQWMMKFGDHQKPLKKNNFKEMADYAISESVRIIESKGWKEETRDGGDVIYSKTIPNIGKVFKYEGIIDIEAKKINNKLFNDVEKSPEWNQNVEKVNVVETIDNRTNVVHFVSKSRCFVSSRDFVHLRAWKKKDDALVHSSFSINHPKAPPSSYIRAEHRFCTYIMRPLKNDPSRTHLVWLMQVNLKGWLPQHITDHAVTYGMFDHLKDIKSN
;
A
#
# COMPACT_ATOMS: atom_id res chain seq x y z
N MET A 1 8.45 40.73 13.76
CA MET A 1 9.02 39.36 13.69
C MET A 1 8.04 38.40 14.36
N LEU A 2 7.13 37.77 13.60
CA LEU A 2 6.47 36.49 13.92
C LEU A 2 5.34 36.10 12.97
N TYR A 3 5.35 36.52 11.70
CA TYR A 3 4.42 35.98 10.71
C TYR A 3 5.11 36.03 9.34
N ASP A 4 5.71 34.90 8.93
CA ASP A 4 5.83 34.47 7.52
C ASP A 4 6.71 33.22 7.36
N CYS A 5 6.34 32.13 8.06
CA CYS A 5 6.86 30.79 7.73
C CYS A 5 5.76 29.84 7.21
N ILE A 6 4.59 30.39 6.84
CA ILE A 6 3.46 29.60 6.30
C ILE A 6 3.39 29.71 4.76
N SER A 7 4.09 30.67 4.14
CA SER A 7 3.97 30.96 2.71
C SER A 7 4.95 30.21 1.78
N THR A 8 5.76 29.29 2.28
CA THR A 8 6.69 28.49 1.45
C THR A 8 6.44 26.97 1.45
N LEU A 9 5.29 26.51 1.95
CA LEU A 9 4.86 25.10 1.85
C LEU A 9 3.70 24.87 0.87
N THR A 10 3.45 25.80 -0.05
CA THR A 10 2.59 25.54 -1.22
C THR A 10 3.43 24.92 -2.34
N SER A 11 3.82 23.67 -2.18
CA SER A 11 4.24 22.83 -3.31
C SER A 11 3.38 21.57 -3.31
N ASP A 12 2.36 21.59 -4.16
CA ASP A 12 1.31 20.60 -4.43
C ASP A 12 0.28 20.34 -3.31
N ASN A 13 -0.84 21.07 -3.43
CA ASN A 13 -2.09 20.98 -2.66
C ASN A 13 -2.83 19.64 -2.81
N THR A 14 -2.25 18.63 -3.47
CA THR A 14 -2.90 17.34 -3.68
C THR A 14 -3.14 16.66 -2.33
N LEU A 15 -2.09 16.45 -1.52
CA LEU A 15 -2.20 15.70 -0.27
C LEU A 15 -3.17 16.32 0.72
N HIS A 16 -3.17 17.66 0.81
CA HIS A 16 -4.14 18.38 1.62
C HIS A 16 -5.56 18.15 1.10
N GLN A 17 -5.79 18.24 -0.21
CA GLN A 17 -7.09 17.91 -0.81
C GLN A 17 -7.52 16.47 -0.51
N TRP A 18 -6.60 15.50 -0.53
CA TRP A 18 -6.93 14.14 -0.13
C TRP A 18 -7.28 14.02 1.33
N MET A 19 -6.47 14.59 2.23
CA MET A 19 -6.76 14.58 3.65
C MET A 19 -8.15 15.20 3.94
N MET A 20 -8.49 16.29 3.26
CA MET A 20 -9.77 16.98 3.44
C MET A 20 -10.95 16.26 2.79
N LYS A 21 -10.78 15.72 1.59
CA LYS A 21 -11.87 15.11 0.81
C LYS A 21 -12.09 13.64 1.12
N PHE A 22 -11.02 12.93 1.51
CA PHE A 22 -10.94 11.47 1.55
C PHE A 22 -10.19 10.92 2.78
N GLY A 23 -9.47 11.78 3.51
CA GLY A 23 -8.70 11.43 4.70
C GLY A 23 -9.55 11.22 5.95
N ASP A 24 -10.83 11.59 5.93
CA ASP A 24 -11.80 11.15 6.94
C ASP A 24 -12.23 9.72 6.63
N HIS A 25 -11.36 8.76 6.98
CA HIS A 25 -11.59 7.33 6.78
C HIS A 25 -12.75 6.82 7.64
N GLN A 26 -13.35 7.66 8.51
CA GLN A 26 -14.44 7.28 9.40
C GLN A 26 -15.79 7.17 8.68
N LYS A 27 -15.98 7.84 7.54
CA LYS A 27 -17.26 7.80 6.81
C LYS A 27 -17.23 6.79 5.67
N PRO A 28 -18.30 5.97 5.50
CA PRO A 28 -18.44 5.13 4.32
C PRO A 28 -18.42 5.97 3.04
N LEU A 29 -17.67 5.50 2.06
CA LEU A 29 -17.57 6.16 0.77
C LEU A 29 -18.77 5.83 -0.11
N LYS A 30 -19.21 6.81 -0.92
CA LYS A 30 -20.19 6.58 -1.97
C LYS A 30 -19.52 5.96 -3.19
N LYS A 31 -20.21 5.02 -3.85
CA LYS A 31 -19.67 4.24 -4.99
C LYS A 31 -19.13 5.08 -6.14
N ASN A 32 -19.75 6.23 -6.42
CA ASN A 32 -19.32 7.16 -7.45
C ASN A 32 -17.94 7.81 -7.18
N ASN A 33 -17.47 7.79 -5.93
CA ASN A 33 -16.18 8.39 -5.55
C ASN A 33 -15.01 7.40 -5.64
N PHE A 34 -15.26 6.09 -5.74
CA PHE A 34 -14.21 5.07 -5.67
C PHE A 34 -13.13 5.23 -6.73
N LYS A 35 -13.53 5.51 -7.98
CA LYS A 35 -12.58 5.69 -9.09
C LYS A 35 -11.72 6.93 -8.90
N GLU A 36 -12.34 8.05 -8.57
CA GLU A 36 -11.64 9.32 -8.31
C GLU A 36 -10.62 9.16 -7.18
N MET A 37 -11.00 8.47 -6.10
CA MET A 37 -10.10 8.22 -4.98
C MET A 37 -8.95 7.28 -5.33
N ALA A 38 -9.22 6.25 -6.13
CA ALA A 38 -8.19 5.35 -6.61
C ALA A 38 -7.15 6.08 -7.47
N ASP A 39 -7.60 6.91 -8.42
CA ASP A 39 -6.71 7.70 -9.25
C ASP A 39 -5.90 8.71 -8.46
N TYR A 40 -6.52 9.34 -7.46
CA TYR A 40 -5.85 10.24 -6.55
C TYR A 40 -4.76 9.49 -5.76
N ALA A 41 -5.10 8.36 -5.13
CA ALA A 41 -4.17 7.59 -4.29
C ALA A 41 -2.96 7.11 -5.09
N ILE A 42 -3.16 6.72 -6.35
CA ILE A 42 -2.08 6.38 -7.28
C ILE A 42 -1.17 7.59 -7.50
N SER A 43 -1.76 8.74 -7.84
CA SER A 43 -0.99 9.96 -8.16
C SER A 43 -0.15 10.43 -6.98
N GLU A 44 -0.74 10.43 -5.78
CA GLU A 44 -0.05 10.79 -4.54
C GLU A 44 1.05 9.78 -4.17
N SER A 45 0.79 8.49 -4.35
CA SER A 45 1.80 7.45 -4.11
C SER A 45 3.03 7.63 -5.01
N VAL A 46 2.80 7.90 -6.30
CA VAL A 46 3.88 8.17 -7.27
C VAL A 46 4.68 9.40 -6.85
N ARG A 47 4.01 10.50 -6.48
CA ARG A 47 4.66 11.72 -5.97
C ARG A 47 5.54 11.44 -4.74
N ILE A 48 5.04 10.64 -3.80
CA ILE A 48 5.80 10.25 -2.60
C ILE A 48 7.03 9.41 -2.98
N ILE A 49 6.86 8.40 -3.84
CA ILE A 49 7.94 7.51 -4.31
C ILE A 49 9.07 8.32 -4.95
N GLU A 50 8.73 9.28 -5.82
CA GLU A 50 9.68 10.12 -6.57
C GLU A 50 10.31 11.24 -5.72
N SER A 51 9.80 11.46 -4.51
CA SER A 51 10.34 12.49 -3.61
C SER A 51 11.73 12.12 -3.07
N LYS A 52 12.55 13.14 -2.77
CA LYS A 52 13.89 12.97 -2.21
C LYS A 52 13.87 12.67 -0.71
N GLY A 53 15.01 12.23 -0.16
CA GLY A 53 15.22 12.09 1.29
C GLY A 53 14.80 10.75 1.89
N TRP A 54 14.78 9.68 1.08
CA TRP A 54 14.64 8.31 1.55
C TRP A 54 15.90 7.86 2.32
N LYS A 55 15.71 7.18 3.45
CA LYS A 55 16.78 6.55 4.23
C LYS A 55 16.70 5.04 4.07
N GLU A 56 17.81 4.37 3.84
CA GLU A 56 17.85 2.90 3.84
C GLU A 56 17.60 2.38 5.26
N GLU A 57 16.67 1.44 5.40
CA GLU A 57 16.38 0.75 6.67
C GLU A 57 17.07 -0.62 6.70
N THR A 58 17.01 -1.35 5.58
CA THR A 58 17.54 -2.71 5.48
C THR A 58 17.68 -3.14 4.02
N ARG A 59 18.54 -4.13 3.78
CA ARG A 59 18.89 -4.67 2.47
C ARG A 59 19.11 -6.17 2.56
N ASP A 60 18.61 -6.88 1.56
CA ASP A 60 18.91 -8.29 1.33
C ASP A 60 19.29 -8.50 -0.15
N GLY A 61 20.59 -8.61 -0.43
CA GLY A 61 21.11 -8.61 -1.80
C GLY A 61 20.69 -7.38 -2.61
N GLY A 62 19.91 -7.60 -3.67
CA GLY A 62 19.37 -6.56 -4.55
C GLY A 62 18.07 -5.91 -4.07
N ASP A 63 17.49 -6.41 -2.98
CA ASP A 63 16.25 -5.94 -2.40
C ASP A 63 16.52 -4.91 -1.30
N VAL A 64 15.92 -3.72 -1.42
CA VAL A 64 16.16 -2.62 -0.46
C VAL A 64 14.85 -2.09 0.08
N ILE A 65 14.76 -1.91 1.39
CA ILE A 65 13.68 -1.19 2.04
C ILE A 65 14.22 0.15 2.55
N TYR A 66 13.56 1.21 2.14
CA TYR A 66 13.77 2.57 2.60
C TYR A 66 12.63 3.03 3.49
N SER A 67 12.86 4.06 4.29
CA SER A 67 11.81 4.81 4.95
C SER A 67 11.97 6.31 4.81
N LYS A 68 10.86 7.01 5.06
CA LYS A 68 10.80 8.47 5.17
C LYS A 68 9.66 8.84 6.11
N THR A 69 9.82 9.89 6.90
CA THR A 69 8.70 10.47 7.67
C THR A 69 8.14 11.65 6.89
N ILE A 70 6.83 11.63 6.66
CA ILE A 70 6.11 12.69 5.95
C ILE A 70 5.22 13.44 6.96
N PRO A 71 5.27 14.78 7.00
CA PRO A 71 4.39 15.57 7.86
C PRO A 71 2.91 15.18 7.68
N ASN A 72 2.18 15.04 8.79
CA ASN A 72 0.74 14.68 8.84
C ASN A 72 0.36 13.28 8.30
N ILE A 73 1.31 12.53 7.73
CA ILE A 73 1.13 11.13 7.28
C ILE A 73 1.81 10.16 8.25
N GLY A 74 3.02 10.49 8.71
CA GLY A 74 3.86 9.61 9.53
C GLY A 74 4.93 8.90 8.69
N LYS A 75 5.47 7.80 9.25
CA LYS A 75 6.52 7.01 8.59
C LYS A 75 5.93 6.18 7.45
N VAL A 76 6.55 6.30 6.28
CA VAL A 76 6.27 5.50 5.09
C VAL A 76 7.49 4.64 4.76
N PHE A 77 7.24 3.48 4.15
CA PHE A 77 8.25 2.53 3.72
C PHE A 77 8.19 2.35 2.21
N LYS A 78 9.35 2.20 1.57
CA LYS A 78 9.47 1.94 0.14
C LYS A 78 10.40 0.74 -0.07
N TYR A 79 9.89 -0.33 -0.65
CA TYR A 79 10.74 -1.37 -1.21
C TYR A 79 11.11 -1.02 -2.66
N GLU A 80 12.32 -1.41 -3.06
CA GLU A 80 12.79 -1.36 -4.44
C GLU A 80 13.71 -2.54 -4.76
N GLY A 81 13.47 -3.23 -5.88
CA GLY A 81 14.27 -4.35 -6.35
C GLY A 81 13.83 -4.90 -7.70
N ILE A 82 14.55 -5.92 -8.18
CA ILE A 82 14.20 -6.66 -9.41
C ILE A 82 13.63 -8.03 -9.01
N ILE A 83 12.51 -8.38 -9.62
CA ILE A 83 11.83 -9.66 -9.42
C ILE A 83 11.80 -10.41 -10.76
N ASP A 84 12.16 -11.69 -10.75
CA ASP A 84 12.22 -12.55 -11.93
C ASP A 84 10.82 -13.10 -12.31
N ILE A 85 9.83 -12.20 -12.34
CA ILE A 85 8.43 -12.47 -12.66
C ILE A 85 7.91 -11.32 -13.53
N GLU A 86 7.13 -11.65 -14.56
CA GLU A 86 6.45 -10.65 -15.41
C GLU A 86 5.49 -9.77 -14.59
N ALA A 87 5.47 -8.47 -14.87
CA ALA A 87 4.62 -7.49 -14.19
C ALA A 87 3.13 -7.90 -14.16
N LYS A 88 2.64 -8.51 -15.24
CA LYS A 88 1.26 -8.99 -15.33
C LYS A 88 0.97 -10.14 -14.35
N LYS A 89 1.91 -11.07 -14.17
CA LYS A 89 1.78 -12.20 -13.23
C LYS A 89 1.75 -11.69 -11.79
N ILE A 90 2.61 -10.71 -11.46
CA ILE A 90 2.59 -10.04 -10.16
C ILE A 90 1.23 -9.36 -9.93
N ASN A 91 0.75 -8.56 -10.90
CA ASN A 91 -0.55 -7.90 -10.78
C ASN A 91 -1.72 -8.90 -10.64
N ASN A 92 -1.67 -10.04 -11.33
CA ASN A 92 -2.69 -11.08 -11.19
C ASN A 92 -2.71 -11.64 -9.76
N LYS A 93 -1.56 -12.01 -9.19
CA LYS A 93 -1.46 -12.45 -7.79
C LYS A 93 -2.01 -11.40 -6.81
N LEU A 94 -1.62 -10.14 -7.02
CA LEU A 94 -2.02 -9.04 -6.15
C LEU A 94 -3.49 -8.68 -6.30
N PHE A 95 -4.06 -8.73 -7.51
CA PHE A 95 -5.42 -8.25 -7.80
C PHE A 95 -6.38 -9.38 -8.18
N ASN A 96 -6.21 -9.97 -9.37
CA ASN A 96 -7.18 -10.91 -9.94
C ASN A 96 -7.38 -12.18 -9.09
N ASP A 97 -6.29 -12.72 -8.56
CA ASP A 97 -6.25 -13.95 -7.76
C ASP A 97 -6.11 -13.65 -6.26
N VAL A 98 -6.55 -12.47 -5.80
CA VAL A 98 -6.36 -12.06 -4.40
C VAL A 98 -6.93 -13.08 -3.41
N GLU A 99 -8.05 -13.73 -3.73
CA GLU A 99 -8.68 -14.68 -2.80
C GLU A 99 -7.84 -15.95 -2.60
N LYS A 100 -6.91 -16.22 -3.52
CA LYS A 100 -5.90 -17.28 -3.41
C LYS A 100 -4.66 -16.82 -2.64
N SER A 101 -4.59 -15.56 -2.21
CA SER A 101 -3.43 -15.06 -1.47
C SER A 101 -3.05 -15.86 -0.23
N PRO A 102 -3.98 -16.45 0.56
CA PRO A 102 -3.59 -17.28 1.71
C PRO A 102 -2.78 -18.53 1.33
N GLU A 103 -2.88 -19.00 0.09
CA GLU A 103 -2.16 -20.18 -0.40
C GLU A 103 -0.67 -19.91 -0.61
N TRP A 104 -0.30 -18.66 -0.94
CA TRP A 104 1.07 -18.29 -1.27
C TRP A 104 1.67 -17.20 -0.38
N ASN A 105 0.85 -16.37 0.28
CA ASN A 105 1.27 -15.25 1.12
C ASN A 105 1.10 -15.60 2.60
N GLN A 106 2.21 -15.89 3.28
CA GLN A 106 2.24 -16.27 4.68
C GLN A 106 1.72 -15.16 5.59
N ASN A 107 1.68 -13.91 5.13
CA ASN A 107 1.19 -12.78 5.90
C ASN A 107 -0.34 -12.72 5.98
N VAL A 108 -1.06 -13.44 5.12
CA VAL A 108 -2.53 -13.36 5.00
C VAL A 108 -3.17 -14.60 5.62
N GLU A 109 -4.04 -14.38 6.60
CA GLU A 109 -4.86 -15.42 7.22
C GLU A 109 -6.09 -15.72 6.37
N LYS A 110 -6.83 -14.67 6.00
CA LYS A 110 -8.10 -14.75 5.28
C LYS A 110 -8.24 -13.53 4.39
N VAL A 111 -8.97 -13.69 3.29
CA VAL A 111 -9.26 -12.60 2.36
C VAL A 111 -10.54 -12.89 1.61
N ASN A 112 -11.32 -11.85 1.34
CA ASN A 112 -12.54 -11.95 0.57
C ASN A 112 -12.77 -10.66 -0.24
N VAL A 113 -13.21 -10.81 -1.49
CA VAL A 113 -13.70 -9.68 -2.28
C VAL A 113 -15.07 -9.26 -1.74
N VAL A 114 -15.15 -8.05 -1.21
CA VAL A 114 -16.36 -7.48 -0.59
C VAL A 114 -17.30 -6.90 -1.66
N GLU A 115 -16.72 -6.22 -2.65
CA GLU A 115 -17.48 -5.63 -3.76
C GLU A 115 -16.60 -5.46 -4.99
N THR A 116 -17.06 -5.93 -6.14
CA THR A 116 -16.44 -5.61 -7.44
C THR A 116 -17.10 -4.36 -8.01
N ILE A 117 -16.31 -3.33 -8.30
CA ILE A 117 -16.78 -2.09 -8.92
C ILE A 117 -16.69 -2.21 -10.44
N ASP A 118 -15.54 -2.65 -10.95
CA ASP A 118 -15.29 -2.99 -12.35
C ASP A 118 -14.12 -3.98 -12.47
N ASN A 119 -13.62 -4.19 -13.70
CA ASN A 119 -12.51 -5.11 -13.98
C ASN A 119 -11.14 -4.67 -13.41
N ARG A 120 -11.03 -3.44 -12.90
CA ARG A 120 -9.80 -2.87 -12.37
C ARG A 120 -9.92 -2.27 -10.98
N THR A 121 -11.12 -2.29 -10.39
CA THR A 121 -11.43 -1.68 -9.10
C THR A 121 -12.33 -2.60 -8.29
N ASN A 122 -11.92 -2.93 -7.07
CA ASN A 122 -12.75 -3.69 -6.13
C ASN A 122 -12.42 -3.30 -4.68
N VAL A 123 -13.29 -3.73 -3.76
CA VAL A 123 -13.09 -3.66 -2.33
C VAL A 123 -12.78 -5.05 -1.83
N VAL A 124 -11.75 -5.16 -1.00
CA VAL A 124 -11.33 -6.41 -0.37
C VAL A 124 -11.28 -6.22 1.14
N HIS A 125 -11.74 -7.22 1.87
CA HIS A 125 -11.46 -7.36 3.29
C HIS A 125 -10.44 -8.48 3.46
N PHE A 126 -9.41 -8.26 4.26
CA PHE A 126 -8.44 -9.30 4.58
C PHE A 126 -7.97 -9.20 6.03
N VAL A 127 -7.53 -10.34 6.55
CA VAL A 127 -6.97 -10.50 7.89
C VAL A 127 -5.51 -10.87 7.74
N SER A 128 -4.62 -10.10 8.37
CA SER A 128 -3.21 -10.46 8.48
C SER A 128 -3.02 -11.50 9.58
N LYS A 129 -2.11 -12.46 9.38
CA LYS A 129 -1.68 -13.32 10.49
C LYS A 129 -0.97 -12.50 11.57
N SER A 130 -1.01 -12.98 12.81
CA SER A 130 -0.19 -12.41 13.87
C SER A 130 1.29 -12.58 13.53
N ARG A 131 2.10 -11.58 13.89
CA ARG A 131 3.53 -11.60 13.64
C ARG A 131 4.28 -10.90 14.76
N CYS A 132 5.37 -11.51 15.23
CA CYS A 132 6.14 -11.01 16.37
C CYS A 132 5.19 -10.72 17.56
N PHE A 133 5.25 -9.49 18.10
CA PHE A 133 4.39 -9.02 19.19
C PHE A 133 3.11 -8.32 18.71
N VAL A 134 2.76 -8.48 17.43
CA VAL A 134 1.62 -7.85 16.76
C VAL A 134 0.58 -8.95 16.47
N SER A 135 -0.50 -8.99 17.24
CA SER A 135 -1.70 -9.81 16.95
C SER A 135 -2.28 -9.63 15.52
N SER A 136 -3.18 -10.50 15.09
CA SER A 136 -3.85 -10.35 13.78
C SER A 136 -4.61 -9.02 13.68
N ARG A 137 -4.58 -8.40 12.51
CA ARG A 137 -5.33 -7.18 12.16
C ARG A 137 -6.24 -7.48 10.98
N ASP A 138 -7.41 -6.85 10.93
CA ASP A 138 -8.21 -6.81 9.71
C ASP A 138 -8.04 -5.45 9.00
N PHE A 139 -8.28 -5.49 7.69
CA PHE A 139 -8.17 -4.35 6.78
C PHE A 139 -9.32 -4.40 5.78
N VAL A 140 -9.80 -3.23 5.37
CA VAL A 140 -10.78 -3.09 4.28
C VAL A 140 -10.20 -2.13 3.26
N HIS A 141 -9.79 -2.64 2.11
CA HIS A 141 -9.11 -1.89 1.07
C HIS A 141 -10.02 -1.60 -0.10
N LEU A 142 -10.13 -0.34 -0.50
CA LEU A 142 -10.40 -0.04 -1.90
C LEU A 142 -9.09 -0.16 -2.65
N ARG A 143 -9.11 -0.88 -3.76
CA ARG A 143 -7.92 -1.08 -4.57
C ARG A 143 -8.24 -0.99 -6.04
N ALA A 144 -7.30 -0.44 -6.79
CA ALA A 144 -7.38 -0.34 -8.22
C ALA A 144 -6.02 -0.53 -8.88
N TRP A 145 -6.05 -0.92 -10.15
CA TRP A 145 -4.84 -0.93 -10.97
C TRP A 145 -5.06 -0.25 -12.32
N LYS A 146 -3.99 0.35 -12.85
CA LYS A 146 -3.98 0.89 -14.21
C LYS A 146 -2.63 0.66 -14.88
N LYS A 147 -2.63 0.73 -16.21
CA LYS A 147 -1.40 0.84 -16.99
C LYS A 147 -1.04 2.33 -17.08
N LYS A 148 0.20 2.67 -16.76
CA LYS A 148 0.77 4.01 -16.93
C LYS A 148 2.11 3.83 -17.62
N ASP A 149 2.23 4.37 -18.82
CA ASP A 149 3.39 4.17 -19.70
C ASP A 149 3.69 2.67 -19.91
N ASP A 150 4.89 2.23 -19.57
CA ASP A 150 5.35 0.84 -19.61
C ASP A 150 5.04 0.04 -18.34
N ALA A 151 4.50 0.67 -17.29
CA ALA A 151 4.28 0.06 -15.99
C ALA A 151 2.82 -0.30 -15.71
N LEU A 152 2.62 -1.34 -14.88
CA LEU A 152 1.38 -1.57 -14.16
C LEU A 152 1.48 -0.94 -12.78
N VAL A 153 0.48 -0.13 -12.41
CA VAL A 153 0.41 0.51 -11.09
C VAL A 153 -0.81 -0.02 -10.37
N HIS A 154 -0.60 -0.79 -9.31
CA HIS A 154 -1.64 -1.26 -8.39
C HIS A 154 -1.58 -0.40 -7.14
N SER A 155 -2.68 0.21 -6.73
CA SER A 155 -2.75 0.95 -5.47
C SER A 155 -3.95 0.49 -4.65
N SER A 156 -3.76 0.46 -3.33
CA SER A 156 -4.79 0.16 -2.35
C SER A 156 -4.65 1.07 -1.13
N PHE A 157 -5.78 1.36 -0.50
CA PHE A 157 -5.86 2.14 0.73
C PHE A 157 -7.11 1.77 1.51
N SER A 158 -7.08 2.02 2.81
CA SER A 158 -8.15 1.65 3.72
C SER A 158 -9.37 2.55 3.57
N ILE A 159 -10.55 1.93 3.60
CA ILE A 159 -11.83 2.61 3.55
C ILE A 159 -12.79 2.00 4.58
N ASN A 160 -13.83 2.75 4.93
CA ASN A 160 -15.00 2.18 5.58
C ASN A 160 -15.99 1.66 4.54
N HIS A 161 -16.45 0.42 4.71
CA HIS A 161 -17.40 -0.21 3.82
C HIS A 161 -18.53 -0.88 4.61
N PRO A 162 -19.82 -0.60 4.31
CA PRO A 162 -20.94 -1.16 5.09
C PRO A 162 -21.00 -2.70 5.08
N LYS A 163 -20.55 -3.34 4.00
CA LYS A 163 -20.48 -4.81 3.88
C LYS A 163 -19.25 -5.43 4.58
N ALA A 164 -18.40 -4.62 5.20
CA ALA A 164 -17.24 -5.07 5.97
C ALA A 164 -17.10 -4.20 7.25
N PRO A 165 -18.08 -4.29 8.17
CA PRO A 165 -18.05 -3.54 9.42
C PRO A 165 -16.87 -3.98 10.31
N PRO A 166 -16.54 -3.22 11.38
CA PRO A 166 -15.56 -3.67 12.38
C PRO A 166 -15.88 -5.08 12.88
N SER A 167 -14.84 -5.89 13.07
CA SER A 167 -14.92 -7.28 13.51
C SER A 167 -14.29 -7.45 14.90
N SER A 168 -14.01 -8.69 15.32
CA SER A 168 -13.25 -8.96 16.55
C SER A 168 -11.76 -8.62 16.43
N TYR A 169 -11.25 -8.37 15.22
CA TYR A 169 -9.87 -7.95 14.99
C TYR A 169 -9.71 -6.43 15.17
N ILE A 170 -8.48 -6.01 15.49
CA ILE A 170 -8.12 -4.58 15.44
C ILE A 170 -8.08 -4.15 13.97
N ARG A 171 -8.92 -3.18 13.59
CA ARG A 171 -8.95 -2.58 12.25
C ARG A 171 -7.74 -1.69 12.00
N ALA A 172 -6.73 -2.24 11.36
CA ALA A 172 -5.58 -1.47 10.89
C ALA A 172 -5.90 -0.74 9.58
N GLU A 173 -5.07 0.25 9.27
CA GLU A 173 -5.28 1.14 8.14
C GLU A 173 -4.00 1.29 7.33
N HIS A 174 -4.09 1.06 6.03
CA HIS A 174 -3.11 1.54 5.07
C HIS A 174 -3.58 2.87 4.49
N ARG A 175 -2.83 3.96 4.67
CA ARG A 175 -3.08 5.18 3.89
C ARG A 175 -2.59 5.03 2.46
N PHE A 176 -1.48 4.32 2.27
CA PHE A 176 -0.92 4.01 0.96
C PHE A 176 -0.43 2.58 0.95
N CYS A 177 -0.74 1.84 -0.12
CA CYS A 177 -0.12 0.56 -0.44
C CYS A 177 -0.11 0.43 -1.97
N THR A 178 1.02 0.80 -2.59
CA THR A 178 1.13 0.98 -4.04
C THR A 178 2.33 0.26 -4.62
N TYR A 179 2.09 -0.58 -5.61
CA TYR A 179 3.08 -1.32 -6.38
C TYR A 179 3.20 -0.70 -7.78
N ILE A 180 4.41 -0.30 -8.15
CA ILE A 180 4.77 0.07 -9.52
C ILE A 180 5.60 -1.08 -10.09
N MET A 181 5.02 -1.79 -11.05
CA MET A 181 5.60 -2.96 -11.70
C MET A 181 6.01 -2.59 -13.12
N ARG A 182 7.29 -2.31 -13.33
CA ARG A 182 7.84 -1.96 -14.64
C ARG A 182 8.65 -3.13 -15.23
N PRO A 183 8.27 -3.70 -16.38
CA PRO A 183 9.09 -4.70 -17.06
C PRO A 183 10.48 -4.14 -17.38
N LEU A 184 11.52 -4.97 -17.28
CA LEU A 184 12.85 -4.53 -17.73
C LEU A 184 12.88 -4.42 -19.25
N LYS A 185 13.46 -3.34 -19.77
CA LYS A 185 13.51 -3.06 -21.23
C LYS A 185 14.14 -4.19 -22.04
N ASN A 186 15.17 -4.83 -21.49
CA ASN A 186 15.93 -5.89 -22.17
C ASN A 186 15.44 -7.30 -21.80
N ASP A 187 14.58 -7.43 -20.79
CA ASP A 187 14.06 -8.72 -20.34
C ASP A 187 12.66 -8.54 -19.70
N PRO A 188 11.59 -8.53 -20.51
CA PRO A 188 10.23 -8.34 -20.03
C PRO A 188 9.71 -9.47 -19.12
N SER A 189 10.44 -10.59 -19.00
CA SER A 189 10.13 -11.65 -18.04
C SER A 189 10.44 -11.25 -16.59
N ARG A 190 11.20 -10.15 -16.43
CA ARG A 190 11.61 -9.58 -15.14
C ARG A 190 11.01 -8.20 -14.94
N THR A 191 10.79 -7.85 -13.67
CA THR A 191 10.13 -6.60 -13.26
C THR A 191 10.99 -5.83 -12.29
N HIS A 192 11.25 -4.55 -12.59
CA HIS A 192 11.63 -3.57 -11.58
C HIS A 192 10.38 -3.23 -10.76
N LEU A 193 10.38 -3.66 -9.50
CA LEU A 193 9.29 -3.46 -8.57
C LEU A 193 9.64 -2.36 -7.57
N VAL A 194 8.76 -1.37 -7.47
CA VAL A 194 8.74 -0.41 -6.36
C VAL A 194 7.45 -0.59 -5.59
N TRP A 195 7.53 -0.71 -4.27
CA TRP A 195 6.36 -0.86 -3.39
C TRP A 195 6.38 0.15 -2.25
N LEU A 196 5.45 1.10 -2.28
CA LEU A 196 5.22 2.08 -1.22
C LEU A 196 4.16 1.56 -0.24
N MET A 197 4.42 1.69 1.06
CA MET A 197 3.46 1.37 2.10
C MET A 197 3.50 2.39 3.24
N GLN A 198 2.31 2.80 3.70
CA GLN A 198 2.10 3.48 4.97
C GLN A 198 1.04 2.71 5.71
N VAL A 199 1.35 2.28 6.93
CA VAL A 199 0.43 1.51 7.77
C VAL A 199 0.32 2.11 9.16
N ASN A 200 -0.91 2.13 9.66
CA ASN A 200 -1.24 2.31 11.06
C ASN A 200 -1.84 0.99 11.57
N LEU A 201 -1.03 0.19 12.26
CA LEU A 201 -1.46 -1.08 12.85
C LEU A 201 -2.43 -0.92 14.02
N LYS A 202 -2.57 0.32 14.52
CA LYS A 202 -3.29 0.70 15.73
C LYS A 202 -2.85 -0.13 16.95
N GLY A 203 -3.51 0.17 18.08
CA GLY A 203 -3.13 -0.37 19.39
C GLY A 203 -1.93 0.35 19.99
N TRP A 204 -1.56 -0.07 21.19
CA TRP A 204 -0.49 0.53 21.97
C TRP A 204 0.84 -0.15 21.64
N LEU A 205 1.34 0.09 20.42
CA LEU A 205 2.60 -0.46 19.93
C LEU A 205 3.69 0.62 19.91
N PRO A 206 4.86 0.38 20.54
CA PRO A 206 6.04 1.22 20.33
C PRO A 206 6.42 1.29 18.85
N GLN A 207 6.88 2.46 18.39
CA GLN A 207 7.22 2.68 16.99
C GLN A 207 8.28 1.69 16.46
N HIS A 208 9.31 1.39 17.26
CA HIS A 208 10.37 0.46 16.84
C HIS A 208 9.83 -0.97 16.58
N ILE A 209 8.85 -1.44 17.37
CA ILE A 209 8.19 -2.73 17.16
C ILE A 209 7.38 -2.70 15.87
N THR A 210 6.65 -1.61 15.64
CA THR A 210 5.88 -1.40 14.41
C THR A 210 6.80 -1.41 13.19
N ASP A 211 7.90 -0.66 13.24
CA ASP A 211 8.86 -0.57 12.15
C ASP A 211 9.49 -1.92 11.82
N HIS A 212 9.91 -2.68 12.84
CA HIS A 212 10.47 -4.02 12.64
C HIS A 212 9.42 -5.01 12.08
N ALA A 213 8.18 -4.99 12.60
CA ALA A 213 7.11 -5.84 12.09
C ALA A 213 6.79 -5.52 10.62
N VAL A 214 6.86 -4.24 10.25
CA VAL A 214 6.64 -3.77 8.88
C VAL A 214 7.76 -4.22 7.96
N THR A 215 9.03 -3.91 8.25
CA THR A 215 10.15 -4.26 7.36
C THR A 215 10.28 -5.77 7.19
N TYR A 216 10.14 -6.53 8.27
CA TYR A 216 10.12 -7.99 8.22
C TYR A 216 8.94 -8.51 7.37
N GLY A 217 7.73 -7.95 7.60
CA GLY A 217 6.56 -8.34 6.82
C GLY A 217 6.66 -8.02 5.33
N MET A 218 7.35 -6.92 4.98
CA MET A 218 7.62 -6.58 3.59
C MET A 218 8.54 -7.61 2.91
N PHE A 219 9.63 -8.01 3.56
CA PHE A 219 10.52 -9.03 3.00
C PHE A 219 9.85 -10.39 2.86
N ASP A 220 9.10 -10.85 3.86
CA ASP A 220 8.39 -12.13 3.76
C ASP A 220 7.35 -12.09 2.63
N HIS A 221 6.63 -10.97 2.46
CA HIS A 221 5.72 -10.80 1.33
C HIS A 221 6.44 -10.91 -0.02
N LEU A 222 7.61 -10.28 -0.15
CA LEU A 222 8.39 -10.31 -1.39
C LEU A 222 8.97 -11.68 -1.68
N LYS A 223 9.43 -12.39 -0.65
CA LYS A 223 9.86 -13.78 -0.75
C LYS A 223 8.72 -14.66 -1.24
N ASP A 224 7.54 -14.52 -0.67
CA ASP A 224 6.34 -15.27 -1.05
C ASP A 224 5.88 -14.99 -2.49
N ILE A 225 5.99 -13.73 -2.94
CA ILE A 225 5.79 -13.37 -4.36
C ILE A 225 6.80 -14.08 -5.25
N LYS A 226 8.09 -14.12 -4.86
CA LYS A 226 9.19 -14.71 -5.64
C LYS A 226 9.14 -16.23 -5.73
N SER A 227 8.61 -16.90 -4.69
CA SER A 227 8.67 -18.37 -4.57
C SER A 227 7.57 -19.14 -5.30
N ASN A 228 6.57 -18.47 -5.91
CA ASN A 228 5.40 -19.12 -6.50
C ASN A 228 5.06 -18.62 -7.89
#